data_AF-A0A9X5YXB2-F1
#
_entry.id   AF-A0A9X5YXB2-F1
#
_cell.length_a   1.000
_cell.length_b   1.000
_cell.length_c   1.000
_cell.angle_alpha   90.00
_cell.angle_beta   90.00
_cell.angle_gamma   90.00
#
_symmetry.space_group_name_H-M   'P 1'
#
loop_
_entity.id
_entity.type
_entity.pdbx_description
1 polymer ?
#
loop_
_entity_poly.entity_id
_entity_poly.type
_entity_poly.pdbx_seq_one_letter_code
_entity_poly.pdbx_strand_id
1 'polypeptide(L)'
;MTPSVSVAGPDVRAGRPGPELTAAELAAARDELDYYDDYESRAATVVGASRSVITGLLDGSMTLTNKYHRGTLRWVAALHAVLYETPDRRRVLSLRLARAEKYLAAAYRTDVWAPAAARYRAELATLDTARAAA
;
A
#
# COMPACT_ATOMS: atom_id res chain seq x y z
N MET A 1 -3.52 10.58 -23.28
CA MET A 1 -4.28 11.13 -22.14
C MET A 1 -4.39 10.04 -21.10
N THR A 2 -3.78 10.22 -19.93
CA THR A 2 -3.89 9.26 -18.82
C THR A 2 -5.12 9.65 -17.99
N PRO A 3 -6.04 8.74 -17.65
CA PRO A 3 -7.21 9.10 -16.86
C PRO A 3 -6.80 9.52 -15.44
N SER A 4 -7.26 10.71 -15.03
CA SER A 4 -7.23 11.22 -13.65
C SER A 4 -8.46 10.69 -12.93
N VAL A 5 -8.29 10.12 -11.74
CA VAL A 5 -9.40 9.63 -10.91
C VAL A 5 -9.45 10.48 -9.66
N SER A 6 -10.52 11.26 -9.51
CA SER A 6 -10.82 12.00 -8.29
C SER A 6 -11.29 11.02 -7.23
N VAL A 7 -10.48 10.79 -6.19
CA VAL A 7 -10.88 9.90 -5.08
C VAL A 7 -11.48 10.74 -3.95
N ALA A 8 -12.79 10.64 -3.79
CA ALA A 8 -13.52 11.24 -2.68
C ALA A 8 -13.49 10.26 -1.49
N GLY A 9 -12.48 10.38 -0.63
CA GLY A 9 -12.56 9.83 0.74
C GLY A 9 -13.43 10.72 1.64
N PRO A 10 -13.99 10.20 2.74
CA PRO A 10 -14.79 11.00 3.68
C PRO A 10 -13.86 11.94 4.47
N ASP A 11 -13.73 13.20 4.03
CA ASP A 11 -12.97 14.24 4.72
C ASP A 11 -13.89 15.20 5.52
N VAL A 12 -13.47 15.52 6.74
CA VAL A 12 -14.19 16.26 7.80
C VAL A 12 -14.17 17.79 7.57
N ARG A 13 -13.66 18.26 6.43
CA ARG A 13 -13.82 19.65 5.96
C ARG A 13 -14.34 19.66 4.52
N ALA A 14 -15.60 19.27 4.37
CA ALA A 14 -16.36 19.33 3.13
C ALA A 14 -16.15 20.68 2.41
N GLY A 15 -15.48 20.67 1.25
CA GLY A 15 -15.51 21.81 0.34
C GLY A 15 -14.29 22.06 -0.54
N ARG A 16 -13.12 21.44 -0.29
CA ARG A 16 -11.99 21.52 -1.24
C ARG A 16 -11.75 20.16 -1.88
N PRO A 17 -11.73 20.05 -3.22
CA PRO A 17 -11.28 18.83 -3.85
C PRO A 17 -9.84 18.55 -3.41
N GLY A 18 -9.56 17.31 -3.03
CA GLY A 18 -8.20 16.84 -2.80
C GLY A 18 -7.34 17.01 -4.06
N PRO A 19 -6.02 16.81 -3.95
CA PRO A 19 -5.16 16.84 -5.14
C PRO A 19 -5.65 15.79 -6.15
N GLU A 20 -5.71 16.15 -7.42
CA GLU A 20 -5.89 15.14 -8.47
C GLU A 20 -4.72 14.16 -8.41
N LEU A 21 -5.04 12.87 -8.29
CA LEU A 21 -4.08 11.78 -8.26
C LEU A 21 -4.08 11.06 -9.59
N THR A 22 -2.88 10.76 -10.07
CA THR A 22 -2.70 9.98 -11.29
C THR A 22 -3.02 8.51 -11.02
N ALA A 23 -3.40 7.79 -12.07
CA ALA A 23 -3.57 6.33 -11.99
C ALA A 23 -2.30 5.62 -11.48
N ALA A 24 -1.11 6.15 -11.78
CA ALA A 24 0.16 5.61 -11.30
C ALA A 24 0.36 5.79 -9.79
N GLU A 25 -0.04 6.93 -9.23
CA GLU A 25 0.01 7.16 -7.78
C GLU A 25 -0.96 6.26 -7.02
N LEU A 26 -2.17 6.09 -7.56
CA LEU A 26 -3.16 5.17 -6.99
C LEU A 26 -2.69 3.71 -7.10
N ALA A 27 -2.08 3.31 -8.22
CA ALA A 27 -1.50 1.97 -8.36
C ALA A 27 -0.38 1.74 -7.35
N ALA A 28 0.58 2.66 -7.22
CA ALA A 28 1.65 2.55 -6.22
C ALA A 28 1.11 2.48 -4.78
N ALA A 29 0.03 3.22 -4.48
CA ALA A 29 -0.61 3.17 -3.17
C ALA A 29 -1.33 1.84 -2.90
N ARG A 30 -1.97 1.23 -3.92
CA ARG A 30 -2.52 -0.13 -3.82
C ARG A 30 -1.40 -1.13 -3.58
N ASP A 31 -0.31 -1.07 -4.32
CA ASP A 31 0.83 -1.98 -4.17
C ASP A 31 1.40 -1.95 -2.74
N GLU A 32 1.45 -0.75 -2.14
CA GLU A 32 1.88 -0.58 -0.75
C GLU A 32 0.87 -1.19 0.24
N LEU A 33 -0.43 -0.91 0.07
CA LEU A 33 -1.46 -1.37 1.00
C LEU A 33 -1.83 -2.86 0.83
N ASP A 34 -1.69 -3.42 -0.36
CA ASP A 34 -1.92 -4.83 -0.68
C ASP A 34 -0.93 -5.76 0.03
N TYR A 35 0.08 -5.22 0.71
CA TYR A 35 0.91 -6.02 1.61
C TYR A 35 0.14 -6.49 2.87
N TYR A 36 -0.89 -5.74 3.29
CA TYR A 36 -1.61 -5.94 4.54
C TYR A 36 -2.99 -6.61 4.29
N ASP A 37 -3.35 -7.62 5.08
CA ASP A 37 -4.59 -8.39 4.86
C ASP A 37 -5.83 -7.66 5.37
N ASP A 38 -5.66 -6.91 6.46
CA ASP A 38 -6.76 -6.36 7.23
C ASP A 38 -6.75 -4.83 7.18
N TYR A 39 -7.95 -4.29 7.35
CA TYR A 39 -8.16 -2.85 7.33
C TYR A 39 -7.39 -2.13 8.44
N GLU A 40 -7.25 -2.72 9.63
CA GLU A 40 -6.61 -2.07 10.78
C GLU A 40 -5.12 -1.85 10.53
N SER A 41 -4.42 -2.85 9.99
CA SER A 41 -3.02 -2.76 9.59
C SER A 41 -2.78 -1.74 8.49
N ARG A 42 -3.69 -1.68 7.50
CA ARG A 42 -3.65 -0.65 6.44
C ARG A 42 -3.85 0.73 7.02
N ALA A 43 -4.89 0.92 7.83
CA ALA A 43 -5.22 2.18 8.46
C ALA A 43 -4.08 2.66 9.36
N ALA A 44 -3.47 1.78 10.16
CA ALA A 44 -2.30 2.09 10.97
C ALA A 44 -1.11 2.58 10.13
N THR A 45 -0.88 1.94 8.97
CA THR A 45 0.16 2.36 8.01
C THR A 45 -0.11 3.76 7.44
N VAL A 46 -1.34 4.01 7.00
CA VAL A 46 -1.78 5.33 6.49
C VAL A 46 -1.64 6.41 7.55
N VAL A 47 -2.07 6.14 8.78
CA VAL A 47 -1.95 7.05 9.92
C VAL A 47 -0.48 7.32 10.27
N GLY A 48 0.36 6.29 10.31
CA GLY A 48 1.79 6.42 10.56
C GLY A 48 2.49 7.29 9.52
N ALA A 49 2.22 7.04 8.23
CA ALA A 49 2.74 7.84 7.13
C ALA A 49 2.28 9.31 7.22
N SER A 50 1.00 9.53 7.53
CA SER A 50 0.43 10.87 7.72
C SER A 50 1.11 11.61 8.87
N ARG A 51 1.30 10.94 10.01
CA ARG A 51 1.96 11.50 11.18
C ARG A 51 3.40 11.90 10.87
N SER A 52 4.15 11.05 10.17
CA SER A 52 5.54 11.35 9.77
C SER A 52 5.62 12.62 8.92
N VAL A 53 4.71 12.78 7.94
CA VAL A 53 4.67 13.98 7.10
C VAL A 53 4.25 15.23 7.88
N ILE A 54 3.24 15.11 8.75
CA ILE A 54 2.79 16.24 9.59
C ILE A 54 3.91 16.69 10.52
N THR A 55 4.57 15.76 11.22
CA THR A 55 5.71 16.07 12.09
C THR A 55 6.81 16.78 11.31
N GLY A 56 7.19 16.26 10.14
CA GLY A 56 8.24 16.87 9.33
C GLY A 56 7.89 18.29 8.84
N LEU A 57 6.62 18.57 8.55
CA LEU A 57 6.18 19.92 8.20
C LEU A 57 6.20 20.86 9.41
N LEU A 58 5.84 20.36 10.60
CA LEU A 58 5.81 21.16 11.83
C LEU A 58 7.21 21.48 12.37
N ASP A 59 8.15 20.55 12.24
CA ASP A 59 9.55 20.73 12.69
C ASP A 59 10.47 21.36 11.62
N GLY A 60 9.95 21.54 10.40
CA GLY A 60 10.66 22.18 9.29
C GLY A 60 11.64 21.26 8.53
N SER A 61 11.74 19.98 8.89
CA SER A 61 12.53 19.00 8.14
C SER A 61 11.93 18.68 6.76
N MET A 62 10.61 18.89 6.59
CA MET A 62 9.91 18.87 5.32
C MET A 62 9.41 20.26 4.93
N THR A 63 9.58 20.59 3.65
CA THR A 63 9.15 21.85 3.03
C THR A 63 8.43 21.59 1.71
N LEU A 64 7.36 22.34 1.43
CA LEU A 64 6.56 22.17 0.20
C LEU A 64 7.27 22.66 -1.07
N THR A 65 8.37 23.41 -0.96
CA THR A 65 9.17 23.85 -2.10
C THR A 65 10.01 22.71 -2.68
N ASN A 66 10.34 21.71 -1.87
CA ASN A 66 11.08 20.53 -2.30
C ASN A 66 10.15 19.55 -3.06
N LYS A 67 10.55 19.15 -4.27
CA LYS A 67 9.80 18.20 -5.12
C LYS A 67 9.60 16.84 -4.44
N TYR A 68 10.59 16.34 -3.69
CA TYR A 68 10.51 15.06 -3.00
C TYR A 68 9.44 15.10 -1.90
N HIS A 69 9.43 16.15 -1.08
CA HIS A 69 8.44 16.31 -0.02
C HIS A 69 7.01 16.45 -0.55
N ARG A 70 6.83 17.14 -1.70
CA ARG A 70 5.54 17.14 -2.41
C ARG A 70 5.15 15.74 -2.90
N GLY A 71 6.12 14.97 -3.40
CA GLY A 71 5.92 13.58 -3.75
C GLY A 71 5.44 12.73 -2.57
N THR A 72 6.06 12.87 -1.40
CA THR A 72 5.64 12.18 -0.17
C THR A 72 4.21 12.54 0.25
N LEU A 73 3.84 13.81 0.17
CA LEU A 73 2.46 14.26 0.45
C LEU A 73 1.45 13.64 -0.51
N ARG A 74 1.77 13.59 -1.81
CA ARG A 74 0.89 12.96 -2.82
C ARG A 74 0.79 11.45 -2.62
N TRP A 75 1.88 10.81 -2.22
CA TRP A 75 1.86 9.39 -1.83
C TRP A 75 0.94 9.15 -0.63
N VAL A 76 1.05 9.93 0.45
CA VAL A 76 0.13 9.81 1.60
C VAL A 76 -1.33 10.05 1.19
N ALA A 77 -1.60 11.05 0.35
CA ALA A 77 -2.95 11.29 -0.16
C ALA A 77 -3.49 10.10 -0.96
N ALA A 78 -2.65 9.47 -1.78
CA ALA A 78 -3.01 8.26 -2.52
C ALA A 78 -3.28 7.07 -1.59
N LEU A 79 -2.51 6.90 -0.52
CA LEU A 79 -2.77 5.86 0.48
C LEU A 79 -4.13 6.04 1.17
N HIS A 80 -4.51 7.28 1.54
CA HIS A 80 -5.84 7.57 2.08
C HIS A 80 -6.95 7.24 1.09
N ALA A 81 -6.75 7.60 -0.18
CA ALA A 81 -7.69 7.33 -1.25
C ALA A 81 -7.99 5.83 -1.44
N VAL A 82 -6.98 4.97 -1.31
CA VAL A 82 -7.13 3.52 -1.53
C VAL A 82 -7.44 2.71 -0.26
N LEU A 83 -7.40 3.32 0.93
CA LEU A 83 -7.50 2.60 2.22
C LEU A 83 -8.76 1.73 2.33
N TYR A 84 -9.89 2.22 1.79
CA TYR A 84 -11.19 1.56 1.90
C TYR A 84 -11.46 0.53 0.79
N GLU A 85 -10.57 0.42 -0.20
CA GLU A 85 -10.71 -0.58 -1.27
C GLU A 85 -10.48 -1.99 -0.72
N THR A 86 -11.27 -2.98 -1.16
CA THR A 86 -11.02 -4.39 -0.79
C THR A 86 -9.82 -4.91 -1.60
N PRO A 87 -8.77 -5.45 -0.95
CA PRO A 87 -7.56 -5.86 -1.66
C PRO A 87 -7.77 -7.17 -2.41
N ASP A 88 -7.07 -7.34 -3.54
CA ASP A 88 -7.04 -8.62 -4.24
C ASP A 88 -6.16 -9.62 -3.47
N ARG A 89 -6.80 -10.65 -2.90
CA ARG A 89 -6.11 -11.69 -2.11
C ARG A 89 -4.96 -12.36 -2.86
N ARG A 90 -5.09 -12.60 -4.17
CA ARG A 90 -4.02 -13.23 -4.96
C ARG A 90 -2.80 -12.32 -5.03
N ARG A 91 -3.03 -11.02 -5.23
CA ARG A 91 -1.98 -10.00 -5.27
C ARG A 91 -1.26 -9.89 -3.93
N VAL A 92 -2.02 -9.83 -2.83
CA VAL A 92 -1.48 -9.79 -1.46
C VAL A 92 -0.53 -10.96 -1.19
N LEU A 93 -0.99 -12.19 -1.48
CA LEU A 93 -0.18 -13.39 -1.28
C LEU A 93 1.07 -13.41 -2.16
N SER A 94 0.98 -12.92 -3.40
CA SER A 94 2.11 -12.86 -4.33
C SER A 94 3.21 -11.90 -3.82
N LEU A 95 2.82 -10.71 -3.32
CA LEU A 95 3.77 -9.74 -2.75
C LEU A 95 4.47 -10.29 -1.51
N ARG A 96 3.73 -10.97 -0.63
CA ARG A 96 4.27 -11.59 0.58
C ARG A 96 5.19 -12.75 0.29
N LEU A 97 4.86 -13.56 -0.71
CA LEU A 97 5.73 -14.62 -1.19
C LEU A 97 7.04 -14.04 -1.71
N ALA A 98 6.99 -13.03 -2.59
CA ALA A 98 8.20 -12.38 -3.12
C ALA A 98 9.09 -11.81 -2.00
N ARG A 99 8.48 -11.21 -0.96
CA ARG A 99 9.23 -10.72 0.21
C ARG A 99 9.87 -11.86 1.01
N ALA A 100 9.14 -12.94 1.26
CA ALA A 100 9.66 -14.11 1.96
C ALA A 100 10.82 -14.75 1.18
N GLU A 101 10.68 -14.89 -0.14
CA GLU A 101 11.72 -15.42 -1.04
C GLU A 101 12.97 -14.53 -1.06
N LYS A 102 12.80 -13.21 -1.08
CA LYS A 102 13.91 -12.25 -0.96
C LYS A 102 14.71 -12.46 0.32
N TYR A 103 14.04 -12.63 1.48
CA TYR A 103 14.75 -12.84 2.75
C TYR A 103 15.38 -14.23 2.87
N LEU A 104 14.75 -15.25 2.27
CA LEU A 104 15.34 -16.59 2.17
C LEU A 104 16.61 -16.58 1.32
N ALA A 105 16.60 -15.88 0.18
CA ALA A 105 17.78 -15.71 -0.65
C ALA A 105 18.92 -14.99 0.09
N ALA A 106 18.58 -14.13 1.05
CA ALA A 106 19.54 -13.44 1.92
C ALA A 106 19.94 -14.24 3.18
N ALA A 107 19.48 -15.49 3.33
CA ALA A 107 19.67 -16.32 4.53
C ALA A 107 19.28 -15.64 5.86
N TYR A 108 18.40 -14.64 5.79
CA TYR A 108 17.95 -13.89 6.96
C TYR A 108 16.74 -14.60 7.58
N ARG A 109 16.77 -14.91 8.88
CA ARG A 109 15.66 -15.55 9.63
C ARG A 109 14.96 -16.68 8.87
N THR A 110 15.74 -17.62 8.35
CA THR A 110 15.24 -18.72 7.53
C THR A 110 14.20 -19.58 8.26
N ASP A 111 14.30 -19.66 9.59
CA ASP A 111 13.33 -20.26 10.51
C ASP A 111 11.92 -19.65 10.40
N VAL A 112 11.81 -18.36 10.06
CA VAL A 112 10.54 -17.66 9.87
C VAL A 112 10.10 -17.66 8.41
N TRP A 113 11.02 -17.33 7.51
CA TRP A 113 10.65 -17.07 6.12
C TRP A 113 10.42 -18.35 5.32
N ALA A 114 11.04 -19.48 5.68
CA ALA A 114 10.83 -20.74 4.95
C ALA A 114 9.41 -21.29 5.19
N PRO A 115 8.91 -21.39 6.44
CA PRO A 115 7.52 -21.77 6.68
C PRO A 115 6.53 -20.77 6.06
N ALA A 116 6.81 -19.46 6.14
CA ALA A 116 5.93 -18.44 5.58
C ALA A 116 5.82 -18.57 4.04
N ALA A 117 6.95 -18.72 3.34
CA ALA A 117 6.96 -18.90 1.89
C ALA A 117 6.22 -20.18 1.47
N ALA A 118 6.41 -21.28 2.20
CA ALA A 118 5.69 -22.52 1.93
C ALA A 118 4.17 -22.35 2.07
N ARG A 119 3.72 -21.68 3.14
CA ARG A 119 2.30 -21.34 3.33
C ARG A 119 1.74 -20.48 2.20
N TYR A 120 2.42 -19.41 1.82
CA TYR A 120 1.93 -18.52 0.76
C TYR A 120 1.86 -19.22 -0.61
N ARG A 121 2.83 -20.10 -0.94
CA ARG A 121 2.76 -20.93 -2.16
C ARG A 121 1.55 -21.86 -2.14
N ALA A 122 1.28 -22.51 -1.00
CA ALA A 122 0.13 -23.38 -0.85
C ALA A 122 -1.19 -22.61 -1.04
N GLU A 123 -1.35 -21.44 -0.41
CA GLU A 123 -2.54 -20.60 -0.56
C GLU A 123 -2.71 -20.06 -1.99
N LEU A 124 -1.63 -19.73 -2.70
CA LEU A 124 -1.73 -19.34 -4.11
C LEU A 124 -2.19 -20.50 -4.98
N ALA A 125 -1.68 -21.71 -4.74
CA ALA A 125 -2.07 -22.91 -5.47
C ALA A 125 -3.56 -23.26 -5.26
N THR A 126 -4.11 -23.06 -4.05
CA THR A 126 -5.54 -23.27 -3.82
C THR A 126 -6.40 -22.26 -4.59
N LEU A 127 -5.99 -20.99 -4.65
CA LEU A 127 -6.68 -19.97 -5.45
C LEU A 127 -6.64 -20.29 -6.95
N ASP A 128 -5.50 -20.77 -7.46
CA ASP A 128 -5.37 -21.16 -8.86
C ASP A 128 -6.25 -22.37 -9.21
N THR A 129 -6.32 -23.35 -8.31
CA THR A 129 -7.18 -24.53 -8.49
C THR A 129 -8.65 -24.17 -8.48
N ALA A 130 -9.08 -23.30 -7.55
CA ALA A 130 -10.45 -22.80 -7.48
C ALA A 130 -10.85 -22.03 -8.75
N ARG A 131 -9.93 -21.25 -9.34
CA ARG A 131 -10.18 -20.55 -10.60
C ARG A 131 -10.28 -21.49 -11.80
N ALA A 132 -9.49 -22.56 -11.84
CA ALA A 132 -9.54 -23.53 -12.93
C ALA A 132 -10.81 -24.40 -12.92
N ALA A 133 -11.50 -24.48 -11.78
CA ALA A 133 -12.74 -25.24 -11.60
C ALA A 133 -14.03 -24.40 -11.81
N ALA A 134 -13.89 -23.09 -12.03
CA ALA A 134 -15.00 -22.14 -12.25
C ALA A 134 -15.12 -21.77 -13.73
#